data_AF-A0AAE3Y711-F1
#
_entry.id   AF-A0AAE3Y711-F1
#
_cell.length_a   1.000
_cell.length_b   1.000
_cell.length_c   1.000
_cell.angle_alpha   90.00
_cell.angle_beta   90.00
_cell.angle_gamma   90.00
#
_symmetry.space_group_name_H-M   'P 1'
#
loop_
_entity.id
_entity.type
_entity.pdbx_description
1 polymer ?
#
loop_
_entity_poly.entity_id
_entity_poly.type
_entity_poly.pdbx_seq_one_letter_code
_entity_poly.pdbx_strand_id
1 'polypeptide(L)' 'MSWTLPYFFLILTLILFAGISYLVMRLFKRWTQKSKYASYLNVLVFVSSFLVILFITFIIFLINLNLGR' A
#
# COMPACT_ATOMS: atom_id res chain seq x y z
N MET A 1 6.65 -12.08 -27.18
CA MET A 1 5.41 -12.04 -26.38
C MET A 1 5.76 -12.47 -24.96
N SER A 2 6.41 -11.57 -24.18
CA SER A 2 7.08 -11.92 -22.91
C SER A 2 6.88 -10.85 -21.82
N TRP A 3 6.04 -9.84 -22.07
CA TRP A 3 5.78 -8.75 -21.12
C TRP A 3 4.60 -9.02 -20.18
N THR A 4 3.76 -10.01 -20.46
CA THR A 4 2.53 -10.29 -19.68
C THR A 4 2.82 -10.75 -18.25
N LEU A 5 3.84 -11.58 -18.04
CA LEU A 5 4.24 -12.07 -16.71
C LEU A 5 4.69 -10.96 -15.75
N PRO A 6 5.60 -10.03 -16.11
CA PRO A 6 6.00 -8.95 -15.21
C PRO A 6 4.86 -7.98 -14.90
N TYR A 7 4.01 -7.65 -15.88
CA TYR A 7 2.84 -6.80 -15.64
C TYR A 7 1.83 -7.45 -14.68
N PHE A 8 1.58 -8.76 -14.83
CA PHE A 8 0.66 -9.49 -13.94
C PHE A 8 1.18 -9.54 -12.50
N PHE A 9 2.49 -9.76 -12.32
CA PHE A 9 3.12 -9.72 -11.01
C PHE A 9 2.97 -8.35 -10.34
N LEU A 10 3.23 -7.27 -11.08
CA LEU A 10 3.13 -5.89 -10.58
C LEU A 10 1.69 -5.55 -10.15
N ILE A 11 0.69 -5.95 -10.95
CA ILE A 11 -0.73 -5.79 -10.63
C ILE A 11 -1.09 -6.57 -9.36
N LEU A 12 -0.62 -7.80 -9.21
CA LEU A 12 -0.88 -8.63 -8.05
C LEU A 12 -0.29 -8.03 -6.77
N THR A 13 0.93 -7.50 -6.83
CA THR A 13 1.56 -6.77 -5.72
C THR A 13 0.79 -5.51 -5.36
N LEU A 14 0.33 -4.74 -6.36
CA LEU A 14 -0.50 -3.55 -6.17
C LEU A 14 -1.82 -3.89 -5.46
N ILE A 15 -2.50 -4.95 -5.87
CA ILE A 15 -3.75 -5.41 -5.25
C ILE A 15 -3.52 -5.83 -3.80
N LEU A 16 -2.42 -6.53 -3.51
CA LEU A 16 -2.08 -6.92 -2.13
C LEU A 16 -1.84 -5.69 -1.25
N PHE A 17 -1.05 -4.72 -1.71
CA PHE A 17 -0.81 -3.49 -0.94
C PHE A 17 -2.06 -2.63 -0.78
N ALA A 18 -2.91 -2.54 -1.80
CA ALA A 18 -4.20 -1.88 -1.70
C ALA A 18 -5.12 -2.58 -0.69
N GLY A 19 -5.15 -3.92 -0.68
CA GLY A 19 -5.92 -4.72 0.26
C GLY A 19 -5.47 -4.51 1.71
N ILE A 20 -4.16 -4.54 1.98
CA ILE A 20 -3.60 -4.26 3.31
C ILE A 20 -3.93 -2.83 3.75
N SER A 21 -3.74 -1.86 2.87
CA SER A 21 -4.06 -0.45 3.16
C SER A 21 -5.55 -0.24 3.45
N TYR A 22 -6.43 -0.97 2.76
CA TYR A 22 -7.87 -0.96 3.03
C TYR A 22 -8.21 -1.57 4.40
N LEU A 23 -7.54 -2.65 4.80
CA LEU A 23 -7.71 -3.21 6.16
C LEU A 23 -7.30 -2.19 7.23
N VAL A 24 -6.18 -1.49 7.02
CA VAL A 24 -5.73 -0.42 7.92
C VAL A 24 -6.77 0.70 7.97
N MET A 25 -7.22 1.22 6.81
CA MET A 25 -8.31 2.20 6.75
C MET A 25 -9.55 1.73 7.51
N ARG A 26 -9.94 0.46 7.38
CA ARG A 26 -11.12 -0.11 8.06
C ARG A 26 -10.98 -0.12 9.58
N LEU A 27 -9.78 -0.36 10.11
CA LEU A 27 -9.52 -0.28 11.54
C LEU A 27 -9.68 1.17 12.05
N PHE A 28 -9.10 2.13 11.33
CA PHE A 28 -9.22 3.55 11.64
C PHE A 28 -10.61 4.13 11.37
N LYS A 29 -11.42 3.50 10.50
CA LYS A 29 -12.81 3.92 10.22
C LYS A 29 -13.67 3.98 11.48
N ARG A 30 -13.44 3.10 12.46
CA ARG A 30 -14.13 3.13 13.76
C ARG A 30 -13.82 4.41 14.55
N TRP A 31 -12.63 4.97 14.36
CA TRP A 31 -12.16 6.19 15.03
C TRP A 31 -12.61 7.46 14.30
N THR A 32 -12.73 7.42 12.98
CA THR A 32 -13.13 8.57 12.15
C THR A 32 -14.64 8.71 11.95
N GLN A 33 -15.43 7.70 12.34
CA GLN A 33 -16.88 7.63 12.10
C GLN A 33 -17.71 8.75 12.73
N LYS A 34 -17.23 9.39 13.81
CA LYS A 34 -17.94 10.51 14.47
C LYS A 34 -17.63 11.88 13.84
N SER A 35 -16.70 11.95 12.90
CA SER A 35 -16.28 13.21 12.28
C SER A 35 -17.12 13.53 11.05
N LYS A 36 -17.46 14.81 10.88
CA LYS A 36 -18.13 15.35 9.68
C LYS A 36 -17.30 15.10 8.40
N TYR A 37 -15.99 14.86 8.56
CA TYR A 37 -15.03 14.57 7.48
C TYR A 37 -14.63 13.10 7.40
N ALA A 38 -15.44 12.18 7.92
CA ALA A 38 -15.13 10.74 7.96
C ALA A 38 -14.65 10.17 6.61
N SER A 39 -15.24 10.63 5.50
CA SER A 39 -14.83 10.19 4.15
C SER A 39 -13.41 10.63 3.81
N TYR A 40 -13.09 11.92 3.98
CA TYR A 40 -11.76 12.48 3.73
C TYR A 40 -10.70 11.83 4.63
N LEU A 41 -11.01 11.64 5.92
CA LEU A 41 -10.09 11.01 6.86
C LEU A 41 -9.81 9.54 6.51
N ASN A 42 -10.83 8.80 6.04
CA ASN A 42 -10.63 7.43 5.59
C ASN A 42 -9.75 7.34 4.35
N VAL A 43 -9.98 8.22 3.35
CA VAL A 43 -9.11 8.28 2.16
C VAL A 43 -7.69 8.66 2.54
N LEU A 44 -7.52 9.62 3.45
CA LEU A 44 -6.21 10.06 3.91
C LEU A 44 -5.45 8.94 4.63
N VAL A 45 -6.14 8.17 5.48
CA VAL A 45 -5.55 6.99 6.14
C VAL A 45 -5.21 5.89 5.13
N PHE A 46 -6.05 5.67 4.12
CA PHE A 46 -5.77 4.71 3.07
C PHE A 46 -4.52 5.07 2.28
N VAL A 47 -4.44 6.32 1.81
CA VAL A 47 -3.30 6.82 1.01
C VAL A 47 -2.02 6.84 1.84
N SER A 48 -2.09 7.29 3.10
CA SER A 48 -0.92 7.30 3.98
C SER A 48 -0.40 5.89 4.27
N SER A 49 -1.30 4.94 4.57
CA SER A 49 -0.92 3.55 4.83
C SER A 49 -0.30 2.89 3.59
N PHE A 50 -0.87 3.17 2.41
CA PHE A 50 -0.35 2.67 1.14
C PHE A 50 1.06 3.19 0.84
N LEU A 51 1.27 4.50 1.02
CA LEU A 51 2.59 5.13 0.86
C LEU A 51 3.62 4.56 1.83
N VAL A 52 3.25 4.34 3.10
CA VAL A 52 4.14 3.75 4.11
C VAL A 52 4.55 2.33 3.72
N ILE A 53 3.61 1.48 3.30
CA ILE A 53 3.89 0.11 2.88
C ILE A 53 4.80 0.09 1.65
N LEU A 54 4.54 0.95 0.66
CA LEU A 54 5.40 1.10 -0.51
C LEU A 54 6.81 1.54 -0.12
N PHE A 55 6.93 2.53 0.77
CA PHE A 55 8.21 3.03 1.23
C PHE A 55 9.01 1.96 1.98
N ILE A 56 8.39 1.23 2.91
CA ILE A 56 9.04 0.13 3.64
C ILE A 56 9.50 -0.96 2.65
N THR A 57 8.64 -1.32 1.71
CA THR A 57 8.97 -2.32 0.67
C THR A 57 10.16 -1.86 -0.17
N PHE A 58 10.19 -0.59 -0.57
CA PHE A 58 11.28 0.00 -1.33
C PHE A 58 12.59 0.02 -0.54
N ILE A 59 12.55 0.37 0.75
CA ILE A 59 13.72 0.33 1.62
C ILE A 59 14.25 -1.10 1.79
N ILE A 60 13.37 -2.07 2.03
CA ILE A 60 13.75 -3.50 2.11
C ILE A 60 14.38 -3.94 0.78
N PHE A 61 13.80 -3.55 -0.35
CA PHE A 61 14.36 -3.85 -1.67
C PHE A 61 15.77 -3.26 -1.85
N LEU A 62 16.00 -2.00 -1.44
CA LEU A 62 17.32 -1.38 -1.49
C LEU A 62 18.34 -2.07 -0.57
N ILE A 63 17.94 -2.50 0.62
CA ILE A 63 18.81 -3.23 1.56
C ILE A 63 19.16 -4.63 1.02
N ASN A 64 18.20 -5.29 0.35
CA ASN A 64 18.40 -6.62 -0.24
C ASN A 64 18.99 -6.58 -1.65
N LEU A 65 19.06 -5.39 -2.26
CA LEU A 65 19.85 -5.13 -3.44
C LEU A 65 21.31 -5.28 -3.05
N ASN A 66 21.81 -6.51 -3.19
CA ASN A 66 23.23 -6.79 -3.10
C ASN A 66 23.92 -6.17 -4.33
N LEU A 67 24.28 -4.89 -4.22
CA LEU A 67 25.00 -4.11 -5.23
C LEU A 67 26.48 -4.57 -5.39
N GLY A 68 26.89 -5.62 -4.66
CA GLY A 68 28.29 -6.02 -4.47
C GLY A 68 28.72 -7.35 -5.10
N ARG A 69 27.96 -7.91 -6.05
CA ARG A 69 28.46 -8.95 -6.97
C ARG A 69 28.01 -8.66 -8.40
#